data_AF-A0A6P0XSU6-F1
#
_entry.id   AF-A0A6P0XSU6-F1
#
_cell.length_a   1.000
_cell.length_b   1.000
_cell.length_c   1.000
_cell.angle_alpha   90.00
_cell.angle_beta   90.00
_cell.angle_gamma   90.00
#
_symmetry.space_group_name_H-M   'P 1'
#
loop_
_entity.id
_entity.type
_entity.pdbx_description
1 polymer ?
#
loop_
_entity_poly.entity_id
_entity_poly.type
_entity_poly.pdbx_seq_one_letter_code
_entity_poly.pdbx_strand_id
1 'polypeptide(L)'
;MDRKTVESGLILLALTGSQAYGTSTPSSDCDYKGVFIAPKDYYLGFKSFEQKDRGWDEPGIGLYPVLDNVKDCVVYELRKFL
;
A
#
# COMPACT_ATOMS: atom_id res chain seq x y z
N MET A 1 -4.52 10.24 -1.86
CA MET A 1 -3.08 10.51 -1.65
C MET A 1 -2.32 9.83 -2.77
N ASP A 2 -1.31 10.48 -3.33
CA ASP A 2 -0.51 9.93 -4.44
C ASP A 2 0.40 8.79 -3.96
N ARG A 3 0.84 7.93 -4.90
CA ARG A 3 1.67 6.75 -4.60
C ARG A 3 2.96 7.13 -3.86
N LYS A 4 3.63 8.21 -4.26
CA LYS A 4 4.93 8.59 -3.70
C LYS A 4 4.82 9.01 -2.24
N THR A 5 3.78 9.75 -1.89
CA THR A 5 3.52 10.12 -0.48
C THR A 5 3.25 8.89 0.39
N VAL A 6 2.45 7.94 -0.12
CA VAL A 6 2.15 6.69 0.61
C VAL A 6 3.41 5.84 0.79
N GLU A 7 4.21 5.64 -0.26
CA GLU A 7 5.46 4.87 -0.20
C GLU A 7 6.50 5.51 0.73
N SER A 8 6.59 6.83 0.75
CA SER A 8 7.53 7.55 1.63
C SER A 8 7.23 7.35 3.12
N GLY A 9 5.95 7.14 3.46
CA GLY A 9 5.50 6.88 4.83
C GLY A 9 5.31 5.40 5.16
N LEU A 10 5.62 4.48 4.23
CA LEU A 10 5.34 3.06 4.39
C LEU A 10 6.20 2.46 5.50
N ILE A 11 5.55 1.85 6.49
CA ILE A 11 6.20 1.23 7.64
C ILE A 11 6.03 -0.29 7.67
N LEU A 12 5.05 -0.80 6.92
CA LEU A 12 4.80 -2.23 6.76
C LEU A 12 4.32 -2.50 5.34
N LEU A 13 4.89 -3.54 4.72
CA LEU A 13 4.41 -4.11 3.48
C LEU A 13 4.45 -5.63 3.60
N ALA A 14 3.33 -6.29 3.29
CA ALA A 14 3.17 -7.73 3.39
C ALA A 14 2.52 -8.28 2.12
N LEU A 15 3.02 -9.42 1.68
CA LEU A 15 2.35 -10.26 0.69
C LEU A 15 1.08 -10.86 1.33
N THR A 16 -0.01 -10.86 0.60
CA THR A 16 -1.29 -11.43 1.03
C THR A 16 -1.87 -12.31 -0.07
N GLY A 17 -3.08 -12.81 0.13
CA GLY A 17 -3.82 -13.54 -0.89
C GLY A 17 -3.28 -14.95 -1.10
N SER A 18 -3.52 -15.49 -2.29
CA SER A 18 -3.23 -16.90 -2.60
C SER A 18 -1.75 -17.27 -2.40
N GLN A 19 -0.84 -16.34 -2.69
CA GLN A 19 0.60 -16.51 -2.50
C GLN A 19 0.97 -16.65 -1.01
N ALA A 20 0.34 -15.86 -0.13
CA ALA A 20 0.57 -15.95 1.31
C ALA A 20 -0.07 -17.20 1.93
N TYR A 21 -1.22 -17.64 1.41
CA TYR A 21 -1.94 -18.80 1.92
C TYR A 21 -1.48 -20.14 1.34
N GLY A 22 -0.52 -20.15 0.41
CA GLY A 22 -0.04 -21.37 -0.24
C GLY A 22 -1.07 -22.03 -1.16
N THR A 23 -2.07 -21.26 -1.62
CA THR A 23 -3.11 -21.69 -2.55
C THR A 23 -2.91 -21.12 -3.96
N SER A 24 -1.75 -20.52 -4.23
CA SER A 24 -1.43 -19.95 -5.52
C SER A 24 -1.23 -21.01 -6.60
N THR A 25 -1.65 -20.67 -7.81
CA THR A 25 -1.36 -21.41 -9.04
C THR A 25 -0.33 -20.65 -9.85
N PRO A 26 0.26 -21.24 -10.92
CA PRO A 26 1.20 -20.52 -11.78
C PRO A 26 0.62 -19.27 -12.46
N SER A 27 -0.70 -19.14 -12.52
CA SER A 27 -1.39 -17.96 -13.08
C SER A 27 -1.85 -16.96 -12.03
N SER A 28 -1.62 -17.22 -10.73
CA SER A 28 -1.99 -16.30 -9.65
C SER A 28 -1.15 -15.03 -9.70
N ASP A 29 -1.81 -13.90 -9.50
CA ASP A 29 -1.17 -12.61 -9.23
C ASP A 29 -0.64 -12.53 -7.79
N CYS A 30 0.02 -11.41 -7.50
CA CYS A 30 0.53 -11.08 -6.17
C CYS A 30 -0.31 -9.96 -5.58
N ASP A 31 -0.94 -10.24 -4.44
CA ASP A 31 -1.66 -9.24 -3.66
C ASP A 31 -0.76 -8.67 -2.56
N TYR A 32 -0.83 -7.37 -2.32
CA TYR A 32 -0.08 -6.74 -1.23
C TYR A 32 -0.98 -5.92 -0.31
N LYS A 33 -0.60 -5.89 0.97
CA LYS A 33 -1.18 -4.98 1.95
C LYS A 33 -0.09 -4.28 2.75
N GLY A 34 -0.36 -3.05 3.14
CA GLY A 34 0.61 -2.28 3.92
C GLY A 34 -0.01 -1.30 4.89
N VAL A 35 0.85 -0.72 5.71
CA VAL A 35 0.52 0.37 6.63
C VAL A 35 1.51 1.50 6.42
N PHE A 36 1.01 2.73 6.36
CA PHE A 36 1.84 3.92 6.22
C PHE A 36 1.46 4.99 7.25
N ILE A 37 2.43 5.84 7.58
CA ILE A 37 2.24 7.04 8.39
C ILE A 37 1.97 8.22 7.45
N ALA A 38 0.83 8.88 7.64
CA ALA A 38 0.48 10.03 6.81
C ALA A 38 1.35 11.26 7.11
N PRO A 39 1.42 12.26 6.22
CA PRO A 39 2.10 13.51 6.52
C PRO A 39 1.48 14.25 7.72
N LYS A 40 2.26 15.16 8.34
CA LYS A 40 1.91 15.81 9.61
C LYS A 40 0.55 16.53 9.58
N ASP A 41 0.15 17.09 8.45
CA ASP A 41 -1.12 17.81 8.29
C ASP A 41 -2.37 16.91 8.38
N TYR A 42 -2.20 15.59 8.25
CA TYR A 42 -3.25 14.61 8.51
C TYR A 42 -3.41 14.31 10.01
N TYR A 43 -2.39 14.56 10.82
CA TYR A 43 -2.45 14.36 12.28
C TYR A 43 -2.71 15.66 13.05
N LEU A 44 -2.14 16.77 12.58
CA LEU A 44 -2.20 18.08 13.22
C LEU A 44 -3.25 19.02 12.58
N GLY A 45 -3.86 18.60 11.49
CA GLY A 45 -4.90 19.35 10.78
C GLY A 45 -6.22 18.60 10.70
N PHE A 46 -7.11 19.09 9.82
CA PHE A 46 -8.45 18.51 9.62
C PHE A 46 -8.52 17.51 8.46
N LYS A 47 -7.38 17.14 7.86
CA LYS A 47 -7.35 16.19 6.75
C LYS A 47 -7.48 14.77 7.27
N SER A 48 -8.29 13.97 6.60
CA SER A 48 -8.39 12.53 6.81
C SER A 48 -7.99 11.79 5.54
N PHE A 49 -7.42 10.60 5.74
CA PHE A 49 -7.16 9.66 4.67
C PHE A 49 -7.16 8.26 5.27
N GLU A 50 -7.92 7.36 4.66
CA GLU A 50 -8.11 6.03 5.22
C GLU A 50 -7.15 5.00 4.61
N GLN A 51 -7.13 4.91 3.28
CA GLN A 51 -6.34 3.92 2.56
C GLN A 51 -6.12 4.34 1.11
N LYS A 52 -5.08 3.78 0.51
CA LYS A 52 -4.89 3.73 -0.94
C LYS A 52 -5.11 2.30 -1.41
N ASP A 53 -6.12 2.10 -2.25
CA ASP A 53 -6.49 0.81 -2.83
C ASP A 53 -6.50 0.83 -4.37
N ARG A 54 -6.14 1.97 -4.98
CA ARG A 54 -6.16 2.19 -6.43
C ARG A 54 -5.02 3.10 -6.88
N GLY A 55 -4.75 3.10 -8.19
CA GLY A 55 -3.76 3.98 -8.83
C GLY A 55 -2.33 3.59 -8.47
N TRP A 56 -2.03 2.29 -8.55
CA TRP A 56 -0.67 1.75 -8.36
C TRP A 56 0.15 1.74 -9.66
N ASP A 57 -0.49 2.03 -10.80
CA ASP A 57 0.15 2.17 -12.11
C ASP A 57 1.02 3.44 -12.23
N GLU A 58 0.87 4.39 -11.32
CA GLU A 58 1.70 5.60 -11.25
C GLU A 58 3.13 5.25 -10.81
N PRO A 59 4.16 5.99 -11.27
CA PRO A 59 5.53 5.81 -10.79
C PRO A 59 5.66 6.07 -9.28
N GLY A 60 6.18 5.09 -8.55
CA GLY A 60 6.53 5.20 -7.13
C GLY A 60 7.83 5.97 -6.88
N ILE A 61 8.39 5.81 -5.68
CA ILE A 61 9.72 6.33 -5.29
C ILE A 61 10.87 5.37 -5.62
N GLY A 62 10.55 4.16 -6.12
CA GLY A 62 11.54 3.16 -6.54
C GLY A 62 12.11 2.29 -5.42
N LEU A 63 11.70 2.50 -4.16
CA LEU A 63 12.12 1.67 -3.03
C LEU A 63 11.37 0.33 -2.93
N TYR A 64 10.20 0.23 -3.56
CA TYR A 64 9.35 -0.96 -3.53
C TYR A 64 9.04 -1.45 -4.96
N PRO A 65 10.01 -2.04 -5.68
CA PRO A 65 9.80 -2.51 -7.05
C PRO A 65 8.68 -3.56 -7.16
N VAL A 66 8.41 -4.27 -6.06
CA VAL A 66 7.31 -5.25 -5.96
C VAL A 66 5.92 -4.64 -6.13
N LEU A 67 5.79 -3.33 -5.97
CA LEU A 67 4.54 -2.59 -6.18
C LEU A 67 4.40 -2.04 -7.61
N ASP A 68 5.42 -2.19 -8.46
CA ASP A 68 5.33 -1.76 -9.85
C ASP A 68 4.46 -2.72 -10.66
N ASN A 69 3.42 -2.20 -11.29
CA ASN A 69 2.41 -2.96 -12.05
C ASN A 69 1.67 -4.00 -11.19
N VAL A 70 1.58 -3.78 -9.87
CA VAL A 70 0.73 -4.60 -9.00
C VAL A 70 -0.73 -4.34 -9.34
N LYS A 71 -1.50 -5.41 -9.53
CA LYS A 71 -2.95 -5.30 -9.72
C LYS A 71 -3.64 -4.85 -8.43
N ASP A 72 -3.41 -5.61 -7.37
CA ASP A 72 -4.12 -5.47 -6.11
C ASP A 72 -3.15 -5.15 -4.98
N CYS A 73 -3.22 -3.90 -4.52
CA CYS A 73 -2.48 -3.44 -3.37
C CYS A 73 -3.35 -2.51 -2.53
N VAL A 74 -3.41 -2.74 -1.22
CA VAL A 74 -4.14 -1.88 -0.28
C VAL A 74 -3.20 -1.44 0.84
N VAL A 75 -2.93 -0.15 0.92
CA VAL A 75 -2.11 0.42 1.99
C VAL A 75 -2.97 1.32 2.86
N TYR A 76 -3.10 0.94 4.13
CA TYR A 76 -3.91 1.63 5.13
C TYR A 76 -3.10 2.72 5.83
N GLU A 77 -3.74 3.86 6.12
CA GLU A 77 -3.17 4.82 7.05
C GLU A 77 -3.13 4.20 8.46
N LEU A 78 -2.09 4.51 9.23
CA LEU A 78 -1.88 3.96 10.57
C LEU A 78 -3.11 4.07 11.48
N ARG A 79 -3.83 5.20 11.50
CA ARG A 79 -5.05 5.34 12.35
C ARG A 79 -6.22 4.48 11.91
N LYS A 80 -6.24 4.01 10.67
CA LYS A 80 -7.26 3.04 10.21
C LYS A 80 -6.89 1.61 10.63
N PHE A 81 -5.59 1.34 10.76
CA PHE A 81 -5.08 0.03 11.14
C PHE A 81 -5.19 -0.25 12.65
N LEU A 82 -5.06 0.80 13.47
CA LEU A 82 -5.23 0.76 14.93
C LEU A 82 -6.71 0.80 15.32
#